data_AF-A0A653Q0S0-F1
#
_entry.id   AF-A0A653Q0S0-F1
#
_cell.length_a   1.000
_cell.length_b   1.000
_cell.length_c   1.000
_cell.angle_alpha   90.00
_cell.angle_beta   90.00
_cell.angle_gamma   90.00
#
_symmetry.space_group_name_H-M   'P 1'
#
loop_
_entity.id
_entity.type
_entity.pdbx_description
1 polymer ?
#
loop_
_entity_poly.entity_id
_entity_poly.type
_entity_poly.pdbx_seq_one_letter_code
_entity_poly.pdbx_strand_id
1 'polypeptide(L)'
;MRQLIYKDLFFFRVTWLVNLIVPLVLFMLDPSGELLFSMSCLFITLSSVMTLTFMDERNNSDIIINSLPVSRKDIIIARYVSSAIFIVGGILSTMLVVFLVRGIVVIGDIGAYHPNLYIEISWYEVINGVVYAVFLVVTFFPSYYGTKSKVVRSIVSAASIGVGGILWIFISDGLNETAPSFIEWIMNPMHIGVFIIGFITLVSMYIASMFLTIKIYGARDL
;
A
#
# COMPACT_ATOMS: atom_id res chain seq x y z
N MET A 1 -20.05 -2.02 11.94
CA MET A 1 -18.62 -1.93 11.55
C MET A 1 -17.97 -3.30 11.27
N ARG A 2 -17.92 -4.24 12.23
CA ARG A 2 -17.19 -5.52 12.08
C ARG A 2 -17.56 -6.35 10.83
N GLN A 3 -18.85 -6.44 10.51
CA GLN A 3 -19.33 -7.18 9.33
C GLN A 3 -18.85 -6.58 7.99
N LEU A 4 -18.64 -5.26 7.91
CA LEU A 4 -18.11 -4.60 6.71
C LEU A 4 -16.64 -4.96 6.49
N ILE A 5 -15.85 -4.95 7.56
CA ILE A 5 -14.43 -5.35 7.50
C ILE A 5 -14.31 -6.82 7.09
N TYR A 6 -15.13 -7.70 7.67
CA TYR A 6 -15.14 -9.11 7.26
C TYR A 6 -15.52 -9.33 5.80
N LYS A 7 -16.49 -8.57 5.29
CA LYS A 7 -16.84 -8.59 3.85
C LYS A 7 -15.61 -8.24 3.01
N ASP A 8 -14.92 -7.16 3.35
CA ASP A 8 -13.76 -6.67 2.61
C ASP A 8 -12.60 -7.68 2.65
N LEU A 9 -12.34 -8.29 3.81
CA LEU A 9 -11.33 -9.35 3.98
C LEU A 9 -11.70 -10.64 3.25
N PHE A 10 -12.98 -10.97 3.14
CA PHE A 10 -13.42 -12.14 2.38
C PHE A 10 -13.06 -11.99 0.90
N PHE A 11 -13.23 -10.79 0.32
CA PHE A 11 -12.79 -10.52 -1.04
C PHE A 11 -11.27 -10.53 -1.18
N PHE A 12 -10.56 -10.01 -0.17
CA PHE A 12 -9.10 -10.03 -0.14
C PHE A 12 -8.52 -11.45 -0.22
N ARG A 13 -9.24 -12.48 0.27
CA ARG A 13 -8.83 -13.90 0.15
C ARG A 13 -8.53 -14.31 -1.30
N VAL A 14 -9.28 -13.79 -2.27
CA VAL A 14 -9.07 -14.11 -3.69
C VAL A 14 -7.92 -13.27 -4.26
N THR A 15 -7.77 -12.03 -3.80
CA THR A 15 -6.70 -11.10 -4.21
C THR A 15 -5.32 -11.49 -3.67
N TRP A 16 -5.24 -12.33 -2.64
CA TRP A 16 -3.96 -12.82 -2.07
C TRP A 16 -3.02 -13.46 -3.10
N LEU A 17 -3.55 -14.17 -4.10
CA LEU A 17 -2.71 -14.74 -5.16
C LEU A 17 -2.06 -13.65 -6.02
N VAL A 18 -2.81 -12.60 -6.35
CA VAL A 18 -2.29 -11.42 -7.06
C VAL A 18 -1.22 -10.74 -6.20
N ASN A 19 -1.42 -10.66 -4.88
CA ASN A 19 -0.46 -10.05 -3.96
C ASN A 19 0.87 -10.80 -3.89
N LEU A 20 0.90 -12.11 -4.17
CA LEU A 20 2.14 -12.90 -4.25
C LEU A 20 2.79 -12.87 -5.64
N ILE A 21 1.99 -12.77 -6.70
CA ILE A 21 2.49 -12.72 -8.09
C ILE A 21 3.17 -11.39 -8.37
N VAL A 22 2.63 -10.27 -7.89
CA VAL A 22 3.15 -8.91 -8.18
C VAL A 22 4.62 -8.75 -7.79
N PRO A 23 5.06 -9.07 -6.55
CA PRO A 23 6.47 -8.97 -6.18
C PRO A 23 7.37 -9.89 -6.99
N LEU A 24 6.88 -11.07 -7.39
CA LEU A 24 7.63 -12.03 -8.20
C LEU A 24 7.85 -11.52 -9.63
N VAL A 25 6.82 -10.91 -10.25
CA VAL A 25 6.94 -10.28 -11.56
C VAL A 25 7.88 -9.08 -11.51
N LEU A 26 7.77 -8.24 -10.47
CA LEU A 26 8.65 -7.09 -10.30
C LEU A 26 10.11 -7.51 -10.08
N PHE A 27 10.34 -8.62 -9.37
CA PHE A 27 11.68 -9.20 -9.25
C PHE A 27 12.28 -9.64 -10.58
N MET A 28 11.48 -10.21 -11.48
CA MET A 28 11.95 -10.59 -12.82
C MET A 28 12.29 -9.38 -13.69
N LEU A 29 11.64 -8.23 -13.45
CA LEU A 29 11.85 -6.99 -14.20
C LEU A 29 13.02 -6.16 -13.68
N ASP A 30 13.20 -6.13 -12.35
CA ASP A 30 14.26 -5.41 -11.67
C ASP A 30 14.96 -6.32 -10.64
N PRO A 31 15.94 -7.12 -11.10
CA PRO A 31 16.70 -8.01 -10.22
C PRO A 31 17.65 -7.26 -9.29
N SER A 32 17.92 -5.96 -9.53
CA SER A 32 18.71 -5.13 -8.62
C SER A 32 18.00 -4.90 -7.29
N GLY A 33 16.67 -5.01 -7.28
CA GLY A 33 15.84 -4.93 -6.09
C GLY A 33 15.53 -3.50 -5.63
N GLU A 34 16.16 -2.47 -6.21
CA GLU A 34 16.08 -1.07 -5.75
C GLU A 34 14.63 -0.55 -5.69
N LEU A 35 13.80 -0.99 -6.63
CA LEU A 35 12.39 -0.56 -6.72
C LEU A 35 11.41 -1.63 -6.27
N LEU A 36 11.88 -2.84 -6.03
CA LEU A 36 11.05 -4.02 -5.85
C LEU A 36 10.12 -3.84 -4.65
N PHE A 37 10.66 -3.45 -3.50
CA PHE A 37 9.86 -3.35 -2.28
C PHE A 37 8.82 -2.24 -2.35
N SER A 38 9.25 -1.03 -2.72
CA SER A 38 8.40 0.17 -2.78
C SER A 38 7.26 0.00 -3.78
N MET A 39 7.59 -0.42 -5.00
CA MET A 39 6.61 -0.56 -6.07
C MET A 39 5.65 -1.71 -5.79
N SER A 40 6.13 -2.84 -5.27
CA SER A 40 5.25 -3.95 -4.93
C SER A 40 4.22 -3.56 -3.87
N CYS A 41 4.64 -2.84 -2.83
CA CYS A 41 3.72 -2.36 -1.79
C CYS A 41 2.64 -1.42 -2.37
N LEU A 42 3.04 -0.49 -3.26
CA LEU A 42 2.13 0.42 -3.96
C LEU A 42 1.15 -0.34 -4.86
N PHE A 43 1.64 -1.23 -5.73
CA PHE A 43 0.79 -1.99 -6.65
C PHE A 43 -0.18 -2.93 -5.93
N ILE A 44 0.24 -3.57 -4.84
CA ILE A 44 -0.63 -4.43 -4.03
C ILE A 44 -1.76 -3.60 -3.40
N THR A 45 -1.43 -2.44 -2.82
CA THR A 45 -2.42 -1.58 -2.17
C THR A 45 -3.37 -0.96 -3.18
N LEU A 46 -2.86 -0.48 -4.32
CA LEU A 46 -3.65 -0.01 -5.44
C LEU A 46 -4.62 -1.10 -5.93
N SER A 47 -4.10 -2.29 -6.25
CA SER A 47 -4.92 -3.37 -6.81
C SER A 47 -6.00 -3.83 -5.84
N SER A 48 -5.69 -3.91 -4.55
CA SER A 48 -6.66 -4.25 -3.50
C SER A 48 -7.76 -3.21 -3.36
N VAL A 49 -7.40 -1.92 -3.33
CA VAL A 49 -8.37 -0.81 -3.23
C VAL A 49 -9.23 -0.70 -4.50
N MET A 50 -8.62 -0.86 -5.68
CA MET A 50 -9.35 -0.83 -6.96
C MET A 50 -10.32 -2.01 -7.07
N THR A 51 -9.88 -3.23 -6.70
CA THR A 51 -10.75 -4.42 -6.72
C THR A 51 -11.94 -4.24 -5.79
N LEU A 52 -11.71 -3.72 -4.58
CA LEU A 52 -12.76 -3.41 -3.61
C LEU A 52 -13.83 -2.49 -4.21
N THR A 53 -13.40 -1.37 -4.79
CA THR A 53 -14.31 -0.38 -5.37
C THR A 53 -15.01 -0.86 -6.63
N PHE A 54 -14.33 -1.63 -7.49
CA PHE A 54 -14.91 -2.22 -8.68
C PHE A 54 -16.01 -3.24 -8.33
N MET A 55 -15.78 -4.07 -7.30
CA MET A 55 -16.78 -5.02 -6.82
C MET A 55 -17.98 -4.31 -6.21
N ASP A 56 -17.77 -3.24 -5.45
CA ASP A 56 -18.87 -2.45 -4.90
C ASP A 56 -19.74 -1.83 -6.02
N GLU A 57 -19.12 -1.29 -7.08
CA GLU A 57 -19.84 -0.78 -8.25
C GLU A 57 -20.58 -1.89 -9.00
N ARG A 58 -19.94 -3.04 -9.23
CA ARG A 58 -20.54 -4.15 -9.97
C ARG A 58 -21.77 -4.71 -9.26
N ASN A 59 -21.74 -4.75 -7.92
CA ASN A 59 -22.80 -5.31 -7.11
C ASN A 59 -23.82 -4.27 -6.63
N ASN A 60 -23.74 -2.99 -7.07
CA ASN A 60 -24.53 -1.88 -6.51
C ASN A 60 -24.51 -1.87 -4.97
N SER A 61 -23.35 -2.22 -4.39
CA SER A 61 -23.20 -2.38 -2.94
C SER A 61 -23.34 -1.04 -2.23
N ASP A 62 -23.12 0.08 -2.93
CA ASP A 62 -23.38 1.41 -2.44
C ASP A 62 -24.88 1.65 -2.14
N ILE A 63 -25.78 1.18 -3.01
CA ILE A 63 -27.23 1.26 -2.81
C ILE A 63 -27.67 0.36 -1.65
N ILE A 64 -27.15 -0.87 -1.61
CA ILE A 64 -27.49 -1.87 -0.58
C ILE A 64 -26.96 -1.44 0.79
N ILE A 65 -25.73 -0.92 0.86
CA ILE A 65 -25.14 -0.48 2.13
C ILE A 65 -25.83 0.79 2.63
N ASN A 66 -26.28 1.68 1.72
CA ASN A 66 -27.05 2.86 2.09
C ASN A 66 -28.49 2.56 2.54
N SER A 67 -29.05 1.41 2.16
CA SER A 67 -30.38 0.97 2.60
C SER A 67 -30.37 0.20 3.92
N LEU A 68 -29.20 -0.28 4.35
CA LEU A 68 -29.02 -0.85 5.68
C LEU A 68 -28.99 0.25 6.76
N PRO A 69 -29.45 -0.01 7.99
CA PRO A 69 -29.39 0.93 9.11
C PRO A 69 -27.96 1.01 9.68
N VAL A 70 -26.99 1.31 8.83
CA VAL A 70 -25.56 1.43 9.17
C VAL A 70 -25.16 2.89 9.04
N SER A 71 -24.43 3.41 10.02
CA SER A 71 -23.98 4.80 9.95
C SER A 71 -22.95 4.99 8.83
N ARG A 72 -23.06 6.10 8.10
CA ARG A 72 -22.10 6.46 7.04
C ARG A 72 -20.66 6.58 7.54
N LYS A 73 -20.50 6.96 8.81
CA LYS A 73 -19.20 7.01 9.50
C LYS A 73 -18.60 5.61 9.62
N ASP A 74 -19.39 4.61 10.00
CA ASP A 74 -18.92 3.23 10.15
C ASP A 74 -18.48 2.60 8.83
N ILE A 75 -19.11 2.98 7.72
CA ILE A 75 -18.72 2.52 6.37
C ILE A 75 -17.31 3.01 6.08
N ILE A 76 -17.04 4.31 6.26
CA ILE A 76 -15.74 4.89 5.95
C ILE A 76 -14.65 4.37 6.89
N ILE A 77 -14.94 4.28 8.19
CA ILE A 77 -13.98 3.72 9.15
C ILE A 77 -13.64 2.27 8.75
N ALA A 78 -14.63 1.46 8.37
CA ALA A 78 -14.37 0.10 7.89
C ALA A 78 -13.45 0.08 6.65
N ARG A 79 -13.64 1.00 5.69
CA ARG A 79 -12.77 1.09 4.50
C ARG A 79 -11.33 1.44 4.84
N TYR A 80 -11.12 2.43 5.70
CA TYR A 80 -9.78 2.80 6.15
C TYR A 80 -9.13 1.63 6.92
N VAL A 81 -9.86 0.96 7.82
CA VAL A 81 -9.32 -0.21 8.53
C VAL A 81 -8.96 -1.35 7.55
N SER A 82 -9.83 -1.66 6.58
CA SER A 82 -9.55 -2.67 5.54
C SER A 82 -8.30 -2.29 4.72
N SER A 83 -8.18 -1.03 4.32
CA SER A 83 -7.00 -0.55 3.59
C SER A 83 -5.71 -0.63 4.40
N ALA A 84 -5.75 -0.33 5.71
CA ALA A 84 -4.58 -0.52 6.57
C ALA A 84 -4.13 -1.99 6.60
N ILE A 85 -5.08 -2.94 6.63
CA ILE A 85 -4.77 -4.37 6.54
C ILE A 85 -4.16 -4.72 5.18
N PHE A 86 -4.62 -4.10 4.08
CA PHE A 86 -4.03 -4.32 2.75
C PHE A 86 -2.60 -3.79 2.65
N ILE A 87 -2.28 -2.66 3.28
CA ILE A 87 -0.91 -2.12 3.35
C ILE A 87 0.00 -3.12 4.08
N VAL A 88 -0.42 -3.59 5.26
CA VAL A 88 0.33 -4.60 6.03
C VAL A 88 0.46 -5.90 5.25
N GLY A 89 -0.61 -6.35 4.58
CA GLY A 89 -0.58 -7.53 3.71
C GLY A 89 0.39 -7.39 2.53
N GLY A 90 0.48 -6.20 1.94
CA GLY A 90 1.46 -5.90 0.88
C GLY A 90 2.89 -6.02 1.38
N ILE A 91 3.20 -5.42 2.53
CA ILE A 91 4.51 -5.51 3.19
C ILE A 91 4.89 -6.96 3.53
N LEU A 92 3.95 -7.72 4.10
CA LEU A 92 4.20 -9.11 4.45
C LEU A 92 4.40 -9.98 3.20
N SER A 93 3.62 -9.74 2.14
CA SER A 93 3.75 -10.47 0.89
C SER A 93 5.09 -10.22 0.21
N THR A 94 5.54 -8.96 0.14
CA THR A 94 6.85 -8.61 -0.42
C THR A 94 7.99 -9.18 0.39
N MET A 95 7.94 -9.07 1.72
CA MET A 95 8.94 -9.67 2.60
C MET A 95 9.01 -11.18 2.44
N LEU A 96 7.87 -11.86 2.33
CA LEU A 96 7.82 -13.30 2.11
C LEU A 96 8.48 -13.68 0.79
N VAL A 97 8.17 -12.98 -0.31
CA VAL A 97 8.77 -13.27 -1.62
C VAL A 97 10.28 -13.03 -1.60
N VAL A 98 10.75 -11.91 -1.04
CA VAL A 98 12.19 -11.65 -0.92
C VAL A 98 12.88 -12.71 -0.05
N PHE A 99 12.25 -13.13 1.05
CA PHE A 99 12.76 -14.22 1.88
C PHE A 99 12.87 -15.54 1.12
N LEU A 100 11.86 -15.91 0.33
CA LEU A 100 11.90 -17.12 -0.49
C LEU A 100 13.00 -17.06 -1.55
N VAL A 101 13.17 -15.92 -2.23
CA VAL A 101 14.23 -15.72 -3.22
C VAL A 101 15.61 -15.83 -2.58
N ARG A 102 15.84 -15.16 -1.44
CA ARG A 102 17.09 -15.30 -0.66
C ARG A 102 17.32 -16.74 -0.21
N GLY A 103 16.28 -17.46 0.19
CA GLY A 103 16.37 -18.86 0.58
C GLY A 103 16.92 -19.77 -0.53
N ILE A 104 16.59 -19.49 -1.79
CA ILE A 104 17.11 -20.23 -2.96
C ILE A 104 18.62 -20.01 -3.12
N VAL A 105 19.12 -18.80 -2.83
CA VAL A 105 20.56 -18.45 -2.92
C VAL A 105 21.42 -19.26 -1.93
N VAL A 106 20.85 -19.60 -0.77
CA VAL A 106 21.53 -20.35 0.31
C VAL A 106 21.60 -21.85 0.02
N ILE A 107 20.83 -22.35 -0.95
CA ILE A 107 20.81 -23.79 -1.31
C ILE A 107 21.93 -24.08 -2.32
N GLY A 108 23.03 -24.65 -1.84
CA GLY A 108 24.18 -25.08 -2.68
C GLY A 108 25.06 -23.91 -3.17
N ASP A 109 25.86 -24.14 -4.21
CA ASP A 109 26.73 -23.12 -4.83
C ASP A 109 25.97 -22.12 -5.72
N ILE A 110 24.63 -22.14 -5.74
CA ILE A 110 23.80 -21.29 -6.63
C ILE A 110 24.07 -19.80 -6.41
N GLY A 111 24.32 -19.39 -5.16
CA GLY A 111 24.69 -18.00 -4.84
C GLY A 111 26.04 -17.56 -5.44
N ALA A 112 26.96 -18.49 -5.73
CA ALA A 112 28.22 -18.19 -6.41
C ALA A 112 28.04 -18.03 -7.93
N TYR A 113 27.07 -18.74 -8.53
CA TYR A 113 26.80 -18.71 -9.97
C TYR A 113 25.75 -17.65 -10.39
N HIS A 114 24.90 -17.20 -9.46
CA HIS A 114 23.85 -16.22 -9.71
C HIS A 114 23.83 -15.09 -8.66
N PRO A 115 24.82 -14.17 -8.68
CA PRO A 115 24.91 -13.05 -7.73
C PRO A 115 23.70 -12.11 -7.77
N ASN A 116 22.99 -12.04 -8.90
CA ASN A 116 21.77 -11.24 -9.09
C ASN A 116 20.58 -11.69 -8.22
N LEU A 117 20.68 -12.81 -7.50
CA LEU A 117 19.65 -13.29 -6.59
C LEU A 117 19.82 -12.75 -5.16
N TYR A 118 20.95 -12.11 -4.84
CA TYR A 118 21.18 -11.47 -3.55
C TYR A 118 20.52 -10.09 -3.55
N ILE A 119 19.32 -10.00 -2.95
CA ILE A 119 18.57 -8.75 -2.82
C ILE A 119 18.82 -8.19 -1.43
N GLU A 120 19.42 -7.02 -1.29
CA GLU A 120 19.48 -6.28 -0.03
C GLU A 120 18.43 -5.16 0.00
N ILE A 121 17.44 -5.28 0.89
CA ILE A 121 16.40 -4.25 1.00
C ILE A 121 16.94 -3.08 1.82
N SER A 122 17.16 -1.96 1.14
CA SER A 122 17.58 -0.72 1.78
C SER A 122 16.49 -0.13 2.68
N TRP A 123 16.88 0.57 3.74
CA TRP A 123 15.93 1.16 4.69
C TRP A 123 14.93 2.12 4.05
N TYR A 124 15.38 2.91 3.08
CA TYR A 124 14.54 3.93 2.41
C TYR A 124 13.47 3.29 1.54
N GLU A 125 13.70 2.10 0.98
CA GLU A 125 12.69 1.38 0.19
C GLU A 125 11.52 0.93 1.07
N VAL A 126 11.81 0.45 2.28
CA VAL A 126 10.77 0.05 3.22
C VAL A 126 9.91 1.24 3.60
N ILE A 127 10.54 2.37 3.92
CA ILE A 127 9.84 3.60 4.28
C ILE A 127 9.03 4.14 3.10
N ASN A 128 9.62 4.20 1.90
CA ASN A 128 8.95 4.68 0.69
C ASN A 128 7.74 3.80 0.35
N GLY A 129 7.86 2.48 0.44
CA GLY A 129 6.73 1.56 0.25
C GLY A 129 5.55 1.85 1.16
N VAL A 130 5.81 2.14 2.45
CA VAL A 130 4.77 2.51 3.42
C VAL A 130 4.18 3.88 3.09
N VAL A 131 5.04 4.88 2.84
CA VAL A 131 4.62 6.26 2.56
C VAL A 131 3.75 6.31 1.31
N TYR A 132 4.15 5.65 0.22
CA TYR A 132 3.38 5.64 -1.03
C TYR A 132 2.04 4.95 -0.89
N ALA A 133 2.00 3.81 -0.19
CA ALA A 133 0.77 3.08 0.08
C ALA A 133 -0.22 3.91 0.93
N VAL A 134 0.27 4.57 1.99
CA VAL A 134 -0.55 5.46 2.83
C VAL A 134 -1.03 6.66 2.03
N PHE A 135 -0.15 7.30 1.26
CA PHE A 135 -0.48 8.48 0.45
C PHE A 135 -1.54 8.18 -0.60
N LEU A 136 -1.45 7.01 -1.24
CA LEU A 136 -2.46 6.52 -2.18
C LEU A 136 -3.83 6.46 -1.50
N VAL A 137 -3.93 5.81 -0.35
CA VAL A 137 -5.21 5.66 0.38
C VAL A 137 -5.76 7.02 0.83
N VAL A 138 -4.89 7.87 1.38
CA VAL A 138 -5.21 9.23 1.84
C VAL A 138 -5.78 10.09 0.73
N THR A 139 -5.29 9.94 -0.50
CA THR A 139 -5.74 10.75 -1.64
C THR A 139 -6.96 10.12 -2.35
N PHE A 140 -6.98 8.78 -2.43
CA PHE A 140 -7.98 8.05 -3.20
C PHE A 140 -9.38 8.12 -2.56
N PHE A 141 -9.51 7.89 -1.25
CA PHE A 141 -10.84 7.80 -0.63
C PHE A 141 -11.62 9.13 -0.60
N PRO A 142 -11.02 10.29 -0.27
CA PRO A 142 -11.70 11.57 -0.39
C PRO A 142 -12.24 11.82 -1.80
N SER A 143 -11.46 11.48 -2.83
CA SER A 143 -11.88 11.59 -4.22
C SER A 143 -13.02 10.62 -4.55
N TYR A 144 -12.89 9.35 -4.18
CA TYR A 144 -13.90 8.32 -4.41
C TYR A 144 -15.27 8.71 -3.85
N TYR A 145 -15.32 9.18 -2.60
CA TYR A 145 -16.56 9.55 -1.95
C TYR A 145 -17.02 10.99 -2.29
N GLY A 146 -16.13 11.85 -2.77
CA GLY A 146 -16.43 13.22 -3.18
C GLY A 146 -17.04 13.34 -4.57
N THR A 147 -16.51 12.63 -5.57
CA THR A 147 -16.96 12.73 -6.97
C THR A 147 -17.80 11.54 -7.43
N LYS A 148 -18.84 11.76 -8.26
CA LYS A 148 -19.61 10.67 -8.89
C LYS A 148 -18.98 10.23 -10.21
N SER A 149 -18.03 11.01 -10.74
CA SER A 149 -17.41 10.74 -12.05
C SER A 149 -16.33 9.67 -11.94
N LYS A 150 -16.50 8.59 -12.71
CA LYS A 150 -15.50 7.51 -12.86
C LYS A 150 -14.18 8.02 -13.45
N VAL A 151 -14.26 9.00 -14.35
CA VAL A 151 -13.07 9.59 -15.01
C VAL A 151 -12.22 10.35 -14.00
N VAL A 152 -12.84 11.19 -13.16
CA VAL A 152 -12.13 11.95 -12.12
C VAL A 152 -11.45 11.00 -11.13
N ARG A 153 -12.12 9.91 -10.74
CA ARG A 153 -11.52 8.90 -9.86
C ARG A 153 -10.31 8.21 -10.48
N SER A 154 -10.41 7.83 -11.76
CA SER A 154 -9.30 7.22 -12.49
C SER A 154 -8.10 8.17 -12.64
N ILE A 155 -8.35 9.46 -12.86
CA ILE A 155 -7.31 10.49 -12.93
C ILE A 155 -6.63 10.65 -11.57
N VAL A 156 -7.39 10.70 -10.46
CA VAL A 156 -6.79 10.80 -9.12
C VAL A 156 -5.98 9.56 -8.75
N SER A 157 -6.43 8.35 -9.12
CA SER A 157 -5.62 7.14 -8.93
C SER A 157 -4.36 7.15 -9.80
N ALA A 158 -4.43 7.60 -11.05
CA ALA A 158 -3.25 7.69 -11.91
C ALA A 158 -2.27 8.77 -11.41
N ALA A 159 -2.78 9.91 -10.96
CA ALA A 159 -1.98 11.00 -10.41
C ALA A 159 -1.29 10.60 -9.10
N SER A 160 -1.94 9.82 -8.23
CA SER A 160 -1.31 9.33 -6.99
C SER A 160 -0.17 8.34 -7.26
N ILE A 161 -0.27 7.50 -8.30
CA ILE A 161 0.85 6.68 -8.78
C ILE A 161 1.98 7.56 -9.32
N GLY A 162 1.65 8.56 -10.13
CA GLY A 162 2.64 9.49 -10.70
C GLY A 162 3.38 10.31 -9.64
N VAL A 163 2.68 10.79 -8.61
CA VAL A 163 3.30 11.49 -7.47
C VAL A 163 4.21 10.57 -6.67
N GLY A 164 3.82 9.30 -6.46
CA GLY A 164 4.70 8.29 -5.84
C GLY A 164 5.98 8.07 -6.64
N GLY A 165 5.88 8.00 -7.98
CA GLY A 165 7.03 7.89 -8.87
C GLY A 165 7.93 9.13 -8.92
N ILE A 166 7.37 10.34 -8.75
CA ILE A 166 8.14 11.58 -8.71
C ILE A 166 8.83 11.74 -7.34
N LEU A 167 8.13 11.45 -6.24
CA LEU A 167 8.71 11.44 -4.90
C LEU A 167 9.88 10.45 -4.81
N TRP A 168 9.80 9.33 -5.55
CA TRP A 168 10.90 8.40 -5.70
C TRP A 168 12.14 9.06 -6.29
N ILE A 169 12.04 9.73 -7.44
CA ILE A 169 13.19 10.38 -8.09
C ILE A 169 13.86 11.37 -7.14
N PHE A 170 13.10 12.16 -6.39
CA PHE A 170 13.68 13.14 -5.46
C PHE A 170 14.33 12.51 -4.21
N ILE A 171 13.88 11.35 -3.77
CA ILE A 171 14.41 10.66 -2.58
C ILE A 171 15.57 9.73 -2.95
N SER A 172 15.50 9.05 -4.10
CA SER A 172 16.49 8.05 -4.53
C SER A 172 17.76 8.68 -5.07
N ASP A 173 17.66 9.80 -5.81
CA ASP A 173 18.79 10.43 -6.52
C ASP A 173 19.86 11.03 -5.56
N GLY A 174 19.58 11.08 -4.25
CA GLY A 174 20.50 11.58 -3.23
C GLY A 174 21.05 10.54 -2.24
N LEU A 175 20.63 9.26 -2.31
CA LEU A 175 20.90 8.24 -1.28
C LEU A 175 21.82 7.08 -1.71
N ASN A 176 22.53 7.24 -2.84
CA ASN A 176 23.27 6.16 -3.52
C ASN A 176 24.22 5.29 -2.65
N GLU A 177 24.13 3.98 -2.94
CA GLU A 177 25.12 2.90 -2.87
C GLU A 177 25.66 2.43 -1.50
N THR A 178 25.44 3.15 -0.39
CA THR A 178 25.95 2.74 0.94
C THR A 178 24.90 2.78 2.06
N ALA A 179 23.61 2.76 1.69
CA ALA A 179 22.54 2.77 2.66
C ALA A 179 22.53 1.45 3.48
N PRO A 180 22.50 1.52 4.83
CA PRO A 180 22.42 0.33 5.66
C PRO A 180 21.10 -0.41 5.43
N SER A 181 21.07 -1.69 5.77
CA SER A 181 19.83 -2.46 5.76
C SER A 181 18.78 -1.83 6.70
N PHE A 182 17.49 -2.06 6.44
CA PHE A 182 16.41 -1.51 7.29
C PHE A 182 16.58 -1.85 8.78
N ILE A 183 17.04 -3.06 9.09
CA ILE A 183 17.24 -3.53 10.46
C ILE A 183 18.39 -2.79 11.14
N GLU A 184 19.51 -2.58 10.45
CA GLU A 184 20.63 -1.82 11.01
C GLU A 184 20.26 -0.35 11.20
N TRP A 185 19.52 0.21 10.26
CA TRP A 185 19.04 1.59 10.33
C TRP A 185 18.09 1.82 11.52
N ILE A 186 17.09 0.95 11.73
CA ILE A 186 16.11 1.10 12.82
C ILE A 186 16.73 0.88 14.21
N MET A 187 17.77 0.05 14.30
CA MET A 187 18.46 -0.24 15.57
C MET A 187 19.35 0.91 16.04
N ASN A 188 19.60 1.91 15.20
CA ASN A 188 20.33 3.11 15.60
C ASN A 188 19.42 4.03 16.46
N PRO A 189 19.80 4.32 17.73
CA PRO A 189 19.02 5.18 18.62
C PRO A 189 18.72 6.57 18.04
N MET A 190 19.62 7.11 17.21
CA MET A 190 19.45 8.41 16.56
C MET A 190 18.33 8.40 15.51
N HIS A 191 18.07 7.27 14.87
CA HIS A 191 17.04 7.13 13.83
C HIS A 191 15.66 6.78 14.40
N ILE A 192 15.60 6.18 15.59
CA ILE A 192 14.33 5.87 16.28
C ILE A 192 13.47 7.13 16.48
N GLY A 193 14.07 8.26 16.88
CA GLY A 193 13.34 9.51 17.05
C GLY A 193 12.69 10.00 15.75
N VAL A 194 13.44 9.97 14.65
CA VAL A 194 12.94 10.35 13.31
C VAL A 194 11.84 9.40 12.85
N PHE A 195 12.02 8.10 13.07
CA PHE A 195 11.02 7.09 12.75
C PHE A 195 9.71 7.30 13.51
N ILE A 196 9.77 7.57 14.81
CA ILE A 196 8.57 7.83 15.63
C ILE A 196 7.84 9.08 15.14
N ILE A 197 8.57 10.18 14.88
CA ILE A 197 7.96 11.42 14.38
C ILE A 197 7.32 11.16 13.01
N GLY A 198 8.02 10.49 12.10
CA GLY A 198 7.50 10.12 10.77
C GLY A 198 6.28 9.20 10.84
N PHE A 199 6.25 8.26 11.78
CA PHE A 199 5.10 7.40 12.00
C PHE A 199 3.89 8.19 12.52
N ILE A 200 4.10 9.08 13.50
CA ILE A 200 3.04 9.93 14.03
C ILE A 200 2.47 10.84 12.95
N THR A 201 3.32 11.44 12.09
CA THR A 201 2.85 12.30 11.00
C THR A 201 2.03 11.51 9.98
N LEU A 202 2.50 10.32 9.56
CA LEU A 202 1.74 9.45 8.65
C LEU A 202 0.39 9.02 9.23
N VAL A 203 0.36 8.59 10.48
CA VAL A 203 -0.89 8.22 11.17
C VAL A 203 -1.83 9.42 11.27
N SER A 204 -1.30 10.61 11.59
CA SER A 204 -2.08 11.84 11.67
C SER A 204 -2.68 12.22 10.32
N MET A 205 -1.91 12.14 9.23
CA MET A 205 -2.40 12.35 7.86
C MET A 205 -3.50 11.36 7.49
N TYR A 206 -3.33 10.08 7.85
CA TYR A 206 -4.30 9.03 7.60
C TYR A 206 -5.63 9.29 8.31
N ILE A 207 -5.58 9.63 9.60
CA ILE A 207 -6.74 9.95 10.42
C ILE A 207 -7.43 11.24 9.92
N ALA A 208 -6.65 12.27 9.59
CA ALA A 208 -7.18 13.51 9.03
C ALA A 208 -7.95 13.27 7.72
N SER A 209 -7.40 12.44 6.83
CA SER A 209 -8.09 12.06 5.58
C SER A 209 -9.37 11.26 5.83
N MET A 210 -9.37 10.37 6.82
CA MET A 210 -10.58 9.66 7.25
C MET A 210 -11.68 10.64 7.68
N PHE A 211 -11.36 11.61 8.54
CA PHE A 211 -12.33 12.62 8.99
C PHE A 211 -12.83 13.49 7.83
N LEU A 212 -11.95 13.90 6.93
CA LEU A 212 -12.31 14.65 5.74
C LEU A 212 -13.28 13.84 4.86
N THR A 213 -12.98 12.56 4.63
CA THR A 213 -13.83 11.65 3.84
C THR A 213 -15.20 11.49 4.50
N ILE A 214 -15.25 11.35 5.83
CA ILE A 214 -16.50 11.29 6.60
C ILE A 214 -17.35 12.54 6.39
N LYS A 215 -16.74 13.72 6.43
CA LYS A 215 -17.43 14.99 6.21
C LYS A 215 -17.99 15.09 4.78
N ILE A 216 -17.18 14.73 3.79
CA ILE A 216 -17.58 14.75 2.37
C ILE A 216 -18.77 13.81 2.11
N TYR A 217 -18.68 12.57 2.59
CA TYR A 217 -19.71 11.56 2.35
C TYR A 217 -20.99 11.80 3.16
N GLY A 218 -20.86 12.41 4.35
CA GLY A 218 -22.00 12.85 5.16
C GLY A 218 -22.77 14.00 4.50
N ALA A 219 -22.08 14.92 3.83
CA ALA A 219 -22.68 16.06 3.13
C ALA A 219 -23.31 15.70 1.76
N ARG A 220 -23.16 14.46 1.29
CA ARG A 220 -23.85 13.98 0.10
C ARG A 220 -25.29 13.63 0.43
N ASP A 221 -26.20 14.53 0.08
CA ASP A 221 -27.62 14.19 -0.06
C ASP A 221 -27.78 13.20 -1.21
N LEU A 222 -28.60 12.15 -0.97
CA LEU A 222 -29.00 11.17 -1.97
C LEU A 222 -30.07 11.78 -2.87
#